data_AF-A0A1G9MW64-F1
#
_entry.id   AF-A0A1G9MW64-F1
#
_cell.length_a   1.000
_cell.length_b   1.000
_cell.length_c   1.000
_cell.angle_alpha   90.00
_cell.angle_beta   90.00
_cell.angle_gamma   90.00
#
_symmetry.space_group_name_H-M   'P 1'
#
loop_
_entity.id
_entity.type
_entity.pdbx_description
1 polymer ?
#
loop_
_entity_poly.entity_id
_entity_poly.type
_entity_poly.pdbx_seq_one_letter_code
_entity_poly.pdbx_strand_id
1 'polypeptide(L)' 'MTKQPELSLRKLIRRAGGTNRVARELGVSSGAVSQWIAAGCLPLTEVQEKTHYAKRLLEMSGAEAEEWDVRLIGRR' A
#
# COMPACT_ATOMS: atom_id res chain seq x y z
N MET A 1 2.10 27.01 4.69
CA MET A 1 1.39 25.86 4.06
C MET A 1 2.28 24.64 4.17
N THR A 2 2.05 23.81 5.18
CA THR A 2 2.75 22.52 5.35
C THR A 2 2.38 21.63 4.16
N LYS A 3 3.35 21.35 3.29
CA LYS A 3 3.17 20.35 2.23
C LYS A 3 2.88 19.03 2.95
N GLN A 4 1.63 18.53 2.88
CA GLN A 4 1.37 17.14 3.25
C GLN A 4 2.33 16.29 2.40
N PRO A 5 3.21 15.48 3.01
CA PRO A 5 4.12 14.66 2.25
C PRO A 5 3.26 13.71 1.41
N GLU A 6 3.46 13.69 0.09
CA GLU A 6 2.68 12.84 -0.81
C GLU A 6 2.66 11.40 -0.26
N LEU A 7 1.45 10.84 -0.19
CA LEU A 7 1.24 9.45 0.16
C LEU A 7 1.81 8.61 -0.99
N SER A 8 2.82 7.79 -0.69
CA SER A 8 3.38 6.84 -1.66
C SER A 8 3.37 5.45 -1.08
N LEU A 9 3.19 4.46 -1.97
CA LEU A 9 3.08 3.06 -1.57
C LEU A 9 4.35 2.57 -0.86
N ARG A 10 5.53 3.04 -1.31
CA ARG A 10 6.80 2.77 -0.64
C ARG A 10 6.84 3.25 0.80
N LYS A 11 6.36 4.47 1.08
CA LYS A 11 6.33 5.03 2.45
C LYS A 11 5.37 4.24 3.34
N LEU A 12 4.19 3.89 2.81
CA LEU A 12 3.19 3.07 3.52
C LEU A 12 3.76 1.70 3.89
N ILE A 13 4.33 0.98 2.92
CA ILE A 13 4.91 -0.35 3.17
C ILE A 13 6.06 -0.27 4.18
N ARG A 14 6.91 0.77 4.11
CA ARG A 14 7.96 0.99 5.10
C ARG A 14 7.38 1.19 6.51
N ARG A 15 6.34 2.01 6.65
CA ARG A 15 5.65 2.24 7.94
C ARG A 15 4.96 0.97 8.46
N ALA A 16 4.42 0.15 7.57
CA ALA A 16 3.83 -1.16 7.88
C ALA A 16 4.86 -2.23 8.31
N GLY A 17 6.14 -1.88 8.43
CA GLY A 17 7.22 -2.78 8.85
C GLY A 17 7.96 -3.48 7.71
N GLY A 18 7.83 -2.95 6.49
CA GLY A 18 8.60 -3.38 5.33
C GLY A 18 8.03 -4.58 4.59
N THR A 19 8.66 -4.91 3.46
CA THR A 19 8.19 -5.89 2.47
C THR A 19 7.87 -7.26 3.08
N ASN A 20 8.76 -7.81 3.91
CA ASN A 20 8.58 -9.17 4.44
C ASN A 20 7.42 -9.26 5.45
N ARG A 21 7.26 -8.25 6.32
CA ARG A 21 6.14 -8.22 7.26
C ARG A 21 4.82 -8.07 6.51
N VAL A 22 4.74 -7.12 5.57
CA VAL A 22 3.55 -6.93 4.72
C VAL A 22 3.20 -8.19 3.95
N ALA A 23 4.17 -8.84 3.32
CA ALA A 23 3.95 -10.08 2.58
C ALA A 23 3.33 -11.18 3.46
N ARG A 24 3.88 -11.38 4.66
CA ARG A 24 3.37 -12.35 5.63
C ARG A 24 1.95 -12.05 6.08
N GLU A 25 1.67 -10.80 6.47
CA GLU A 25 0.34 -10.41 6.99
C GLU A 25 -0.75 -10.40 5.90
N LEU A 26 -0.37 -10.20 4.63
CA LEU A 26 -1.30 -10.18 3.50
C LEU A 26 -1.40 -11.52 2.75
N GLY A 27 -0.64 -12.53 3.15
CA GLY A 27 -0.64 -13.84 2.49
C GLY A 27 -0.12 -13.82 1.05
N VAL A 28 0.82 -12.91 0.73
CA VAL A 28 1.42 -12.78 -0.60
C VAL A 28 2.94 -12.99 -0.53
N SER A 29 3.60 -13.11 -1.68
CA SER A 29 5.07 -13.20 -1.71
C SER A 29 5.72 -11.83 -1.49
N SER A 30 6.92 -11.79 -0.89
CA SER A 30 7.72 -10.57 -0.80
C SER A 30 8.05 -9.99 -2.18
N GLY A 31 8.15 -10.84 -3.21
CA GLY A 31 8.30 -10.44 -4.60
C GLY A 31 7.11 -9.62 -5.11
N ALA A 32 5.86 -10.04 -4.81
CA ALA A 32 4.66 -9.29 -5.18
C ALA A 32 4.65 -7.91 -4.53
N VAL A 33 4.97 -7.81 -3.23
CA VAL A 33 5.04 -6.52 -2.53
C VAL A 33 6.14 -5.62 -3.13
N SER A 34 7.27 -6.20 -3.52
CA SER A 34 8.35 -5.47 -4.19
C SER A 34 7.93 -4.96 -5.57
N GLN A 35 7.15 -5.75 -6.32
CA GLN A 35 6.56 -5.33 -7.60
C GLN A 35 5.58 -4.17 -7.42
N TRP A 36 4.73 -4.19 -6.38
CA TRP A 36 3.84 -3.06 -6.09
C TRP A 36 4.62 -1.79 -5.81
N ILE A 37 5.71 -1.88 -5.02
CA ILE A 37 6.60 -0.74 -4.76
C ILE A 37 7.24 -0.22 -6.06
N ALA A 38 7.69 -1.12 -6.93
CA ALA A 38 8.32 -0.76 -8.20
C ALA A 38 7.33 -0.12 -9.18
N ALA A 39 6.10 -0.65 -9.25
CA ALA A 39 5.01 -0.11 -10.05
C ALA A 39 4.42 1.19 -9.46
N GLY A 40 4.64 1.42 -8.16
CA GLY A 40 4.06 2.55 -7.44
C GLY A 40 2.56 2.42 -7.17
N CYS A 41 1.95 1.26 -7.41
CA CYS A 41 0.51 1.04 -7.25
C CYS A 41 0.19 -0.36 -6.70
N LEU A 42 -0.98 -0.49 -6.09
CA LEU A 42 -1.54 -1.78 -5.66
C LEU A 42 -2.01 -2.59 -6.88
N PRO A 43 -2.11 -3.94 -6.77
CA PRO A 43 -2.53 -4.78 -7.90
C PRO A 43 -3.95 -4.41 -8.36
N LEU A 44 -4.28 -4.74 -9.61
CA LEU A 44 -5.59 -4.43 -10.19
C LEU A 44 -6.75 -5.08 -9.42
N THR A 45 -6.49 -6.20 -8.74
CA THR A 45 -7.46 -6.86 -7.85
C THR A 45 -7.98 -5.93 -6.76
N GLU A 46 -7.17 -4.96 -6.32
CA GLU A 46 -7.58 -3.99 -5.32
C GLU A 46 -8.62 -3.01 -5.88
N VAL A 47 -8.42 -2.55 -7.13
CA VAL A 47 -9.36 -1.65 -7.81
C VAL A 47 -10.65 -2.37 -8.16
N GLN A 48 -10.55 -3.67 -8.46
CA GLN A 48 -11.70 -4.54 -8.70
C GLN A 48 -12.37 -5.01 -7.40
N GLU A 49 -11.93 -4.52 -6.24
CA GLU A 49 -12.46 -4.88 -4.91
C GLU A 49 -12.40 -6.38 -4.58
N LYS A 50 -11.50 -7.11 -5.24
CA LYS A 50 -11.23 -8.54 -4.99
C LYS A 50 -10.26 -8.75 -3.83
N THR A 51 -9.54 -7.70 -3.47
CA THR A 51 -8.59 -7.68 -2.34
C THR A 51 -8.81 -6.42 -1.51
N HIS A 52 -8.31 -6.43 -0.27
CA HIS A 52 -8.42 -5.31 0.68
C HIS A 52 -7.03 -4.89 1.22
N TYR A 53 -6.01 -4.92 0.36
CA TYR A 53 -4.64 -4.61 0.76
C TYR A 53 -4.48 -3.17 1.21
N ALA A 54 -5.23 -2.22 0.64
CA ALA A 54 -5.21 -0.82 1.05
C ALA A 54 -5.58 -0.67 2.53
N LYS A 55 -6.72 -1.25 2.93
CA LYS A 55 -7.19 -1.24 4.32
C LYS A 55 -6.16 -1.85 5.27
N ARG A 56 -5.67 -3.04 4.94
CA ARG A 56 -4.69 -3.75 5.77
C ARG A 56 -3.37 -2.98 5.88
N LEU A 57 -2.91 -2.34 4.81
CA LEU A 57 -1.71 -1.50 4.83
C LEU A 57 -1.89 -0.27 5.72
N LEU A 58 -3.07 0.35 5.74
CA LEU A 58 -3.37 1.45 6.65
C LEU A 58 -3.32 1.00 8.11
N GLU A 59 -4.01 -0.09 8.43
CA GLU A 59 -4.01 -0.71 9.77
C GLU A 59 -2.58 -1.02 10.25
N MET A 60 -1.75 -1.61 9.38
CA MET A 60 -0.38 -1.97 9.72
C MET A 60 0.55 -0.75 9.83
N SER A 61 0.33 0.29 9.02
CA SER A 61 1.21 1.46 8.95
C SER A 61 0.86 2.55 9.97
N GLY A 62 -0.34 2.51 10.55
CA GLY A 62 -0.85 3.58 11.41
C GLY A 62 -0.97 4.93 10.68
N ALA A 63 -1.04 4.92 9.35
CA ALA A 63 -1.16 6.13 8.57
C ALA A 63 -2.62 6.63 8.59
N GLU A 64 -2.80 7.92 8.87
CA GLU A 64 -4.07 8.60 8.68
C GLU A 64 -4.23 8.97 7.19
N ALA A 65 -4.89 8.10 6.45
CA ALA A 65 -5.26 8.31 5.05
C ALA A 65 -6.52 7.53 4.71
N GLU A 66 -7.26 7.99 3.71
CA GLU A 66 -8.45 7.30 3.22
C GLU A 66 -8.06 6.04 2.44
N GLU A 67 -8.82 4.96 2.63
CA GLU A 67 -8.58 3.69 1.90
C GLU A 67 -8.60 3.94 0.38
N TRP A 68 -9.53 4.77 -0.08
CA TRP A 68 -9.67 5.08 -1.51
C TRP A 68 -8.44 5.79 -2.09
N ASP A 69 -7.82 6.69 -1.32
CA ASP A 69 -6.58 7.35 -1.74
C ASP A 69 -5.44 6.35 -1.89
N VAL A 70 -5.37 5.35 -0.99
CA VAL A 70 -4.38 4.27 -1.08
C VAL A 70 -4.62 3.38 -2.29
N ARG A 71 -5.88 3.05 -2.60
CA ARG A 71 -6.24 2.26 -3.78
C ARG A 71 -5.83 2.95 -5.09
N LEU A 72 -5.83 4.29 -5.12
CA LEU A 72 -5.53 5.08 -6.32
C LEU A 72 -4.08 5.58 -6.41
N ILE A 73 -3.19 5.21 -5.49
CA ILE A 73 -1.76 5.57 -5.59
C ILE A 73 -1.21 5.10 -6.94
N GLY A 74 -0.53 6.00 -7.65
CA GLY A 74 0.12 5.72 -8.94
C GLY A 74 -0.84 5.61 -10.14
N ARG A 75 -2.12 6.01 -9.98
CA ARG A 75 -3.15 5.95 -11.04
C ARG A 75 -3.67 7.33 -11.49
N ARG A 76 -2.97 8.41 -11.17
CA ARG A 76 -3.30 9.78 -11.56
C ARG A 76 -2.40 10.27 -12.69
#